data_AF-A0A1J4RJY2-F1
#
_entry.id   AF-A0A1J4RJY2-F1
#
_cell.length_a   1.000
_cell.length_b   1.000
_cell.length_c   1.000
_cell.angle_alpha   90.00
_cell.angle_beta   90.00
_cell.angle_gamma   90.00
#
_symmetry.space_group_name_H-M   'P 1'
#
loop_
_entity.id
_entity.type
_entity.pdbx_description
1 polymer ?
#
loop_
_entity_poly.entity_id
_entity_poly.type
_entity_poly.pdbx_seq_one_letter_code
_entity_poly.pdbx_strand_id
1 'polypeptide(L)'
;MGRYFYLWEAIKPHLPPDWGRKRRNDDRLVISGIIHVLQSGCRWKDAPSEYGCYPTLYNRYNRWSARGIWQYLFHEIVGSLSDKTDIAALDSTHVKAHRCAGGGKRGGLLRKQSA
;
A
#
# COMPACT_ATOMS: atom_id res chain seq x y z
N MET A 1 18.02 14.92 -0.03
CA MET A 1 16.84 15.50 -0.72
C MET A 1 16.01 14.35 -1.25
N GLY A 2 14.96 13.96 -0.52
CA GLY A 2 14.29 12.67 -0.68
C GLY A 2 13.59 12.52 -2.04
N ARG A 3 13.73 11.33 -2.63
CA ARG A 3 13.27 10.95 -3.97
C ARG A 3 11.78 11.23 -4.22
N TYR A 4 10.95 11.37 -3.18
CA TYR A 4 9.48 11.43 -3.29
C TYR A 4 8.87 12.83 -3.32
N PHE A 5 9.71 13.87 -3.37
CA PHE A 5 9.25 15.27 -3.40
C PHE A 5 8.37 15.61 -4.62
N TYR A 6 8.48 14.85 -5.72
CA TYR A 6 7.71 15.05 -6.95
C TYR A 6 6.24 14.61 -6.83
N LEU A 7 5.94 13.60 -6.01
CA LEU A 7 4.55 13.12 -5.83
C LEU A 7 3.71 14.11 -5.02
N TRP A 8 4.37 15.02 -4.29
CA TRP A 8 3.72 16.00 -3.44
C TRP A 8 2.76 16.91 -4.19
N GLU A 9 3.12 17.37 -5.40
CA GLU A 9 2.28 18.28 -6.17
C GLU A 9 0.97 17.61 -6.61
N ALA A 10 1.01 16.29 -6.87
CA ALA A 10 -0.18 15.50 -7.15
C ALA A 10 -1.02 15.23 -5.90
N ILE A 11 -0.40 15.02 -4.73
CA ILE A 11 -1.13 14.70 -3.48
C ILE A 11 -1.77 15.93 -2.83
N LYS A 12 -1.07 17.07 -2.84
CA LYS A 12 -1.42 18.29 -2.09
C LYS A 12 -2.89 18.74 -2.29
N PRO A 13 -3.47 18.73 -3.50
CA PRO A 13 -4.85 19.17 -3.72
C PRO A 13 -5.90 18.27 -3.06
N HIS A 14 -5.58 16.99 -2.88
CA HIS A 14 -6.49 15.97 -2.34
C HIS A 14 -6.33 15.78 -0.83
N LEU A 15 -5.52 16.62 -0.19
CA LEU A 15 -5.29 16.50 1.24
C LEU A 15 -6.57 16.82 1.99
N PRO A 16 -6.93 15.97 2.97
CA PRO A 16 -8.03 16.28 3.83
C PRO A 16 -7.81 17.62 4.54
N PRO A 17 -8.84 18.48 4.69
CA PRO A 17 -8.72 19.74 5.40
C PRO A 17 -8.25 19.51 6.85
N ASP A 18 -7.59 20.52 7.44
CA ASP A 18 -7.13 20.43 8.81
C ASP A 18 -8.32 20.55 9.78
N TRP A 19 -8.90 19.42 10.19
CA TRP A 19 -10.06 19.36 11.08
C TRP A 19 -9.78 19.71 12.56
N GLY A 20 -8.58 20.17 12.90
CA GLY A 20 -8.39 21.09 14.04
C GLY A 20 -7.49 20.67 15.23
N ARG A 21 -7.61 21.53 16.26
CA ARG A 21 -6.98 21.66 17.60
C ARG A 21 -5.45 21.63 17.72
N LYS A 22 -4.71 20.74 17.07
CA LYS A 22 -3.25 20.64 17.21
C LYS A 22 -2.59 20.86 15.85
N ARG A 23 -1.52 21.67 15.82
CA ARG A 23 -0.79 21.98 14.59
C ARG A 23 -0.42 20.68 13.87
N ARG A 24 -0.90 20.53 12.63
CA ARG A 24 -0.63 19.38 11.79
C ARG A 24 0.86 19.34 11.44
N ASN A 25 1.51 18.21 11.75
CA ASN A 25 2.88 17.97 11.30
C ASN A 25 2.94 18.04 9.79
N ASP A 26 4.04 18.59 9.26
CA ASP A 26 4.28 18.79 7.82
C ASP A 26 3.86 17.55 7.01
N ASP A 27 2.73 17.67 6.32
CA ASP A 27 2.13 16.59 5.53
C ASP A 27 3.09 16.11 4.45
N ARG A 28 3.93 17.00 3.90
CA ARG A 28 4.88 16.65 2.86
C ARG A 28 5.92 15.66 3.38
N LEU A 29 6.50 15.96 4.54
CA LEU A 29 7.51 15.11 5.17
C LEU A 29 6.92 13.78 5.62
N VAL A 30 5.76 13.83 6.30
CA VAL A 30 5.13 12.61 6.83
C VAL A 30 4.69 11.68 5.70
N ILE A 31 4.06 12.21 4.64
CA ILE A 31 3.63 11.37 3.51
C ILE A 31 4.85 10.83 2.76
N SER A 32 5.91 11.63 2.57
CA SER A 32 7.17 11.15 1.96
C SER A 32 7.78 10.00 2.76
N GLY A 33 7.75 10.08 4.09
CA GLY A 33 8.22 9.01 4.97
C GLY A 33 7.37 7.75 4.89
N ILE A 34 6.03 7.90 4.81
CA ILE A 34 5.13 6.76 4.62
C ILE A 34 5.41 6.07 3.28
N ILE A 35 5.55 6.83 2.19
CA ILE A 35 5.88 6.28 0.87
C ILE A 35 7.23 5.56 0.89
N HIS A 36 8.24 6.14 1.55
CA HIS A 36 9.54 5.50 1.71
C HIS A 36 9.41 4.13 2.39
N VAL A 37 8.69 4.05 3.52
CA VAL A 37 8.48 2.79 4.25
C VAL A 37 7.76 1.76 3.39
N LEU A 38 6.68 2.17 2.69
CA LEU A 38 5.89 1.27 1.84
C LEU A 38 6.67 0.75 0.64
N GLN A 39 7.52 1.58 0.02
CA GLN A 39 8.33 1.16 -1.14
C GLN A 39 9.55 0.33 -0.76
N SER A 40 10.23 0.68 0.33
CA SER A 40 11.41 -0.06 0.80
C SER A 40 11.06 -1.35 1.53
N GLY A 41 9.82 -1.46 2.06
CA GLY A 41 9.40 -2.55 2.92
C GLY A 41 10.11 -2.56 4.28
N CYS A 42 10.78 -1.47 4.67
CA CYS A 42 11.47 -1.39 5.95
C CYS A 42 10.47 -1.35 7.12
N ARG A 43 10.94 -1.66 8.34
CA ARG A 43 10.09 -1.50 9.52
C ARG A 43 9.87 0.00 9.75
N TRP A 44 8.69 0.39 10.23
CA TRP A 44 8.40 1.80 10.56
C TRP A 44 9.48 2.47 11.41
N LYS A 45 10.01 1.75 12.41
CA LYS A 45 11.08 2.22 13.30
C LYS A 45 12.44 2.46 12.63
N ASP A 46 12.65 1.85 11.45
CA ASP A 46 13.86 2.02 10.65
C ASP A 46 13.70 3.12 9.58
N ALA A 47 12.56 3.81 9.54
CA ALA A 47 12.35 4.92 8.63
C ALA A 47 13.39 6.04 8.90
N PRO A 48 13.98 6.65 7.86
CA PRO A 48 14.93 7.73 8.03
C PRO A 48 14.37 8.87 8.88
N SER A 49 15.19 9.36 9.83
CA SER A 49 14.78 10.41 10.78
C SER A 49 14.45 11.74 10.10
N GLU A 50 14.90 11.95 8.86
CA GLU A 50 14.54 13.12 8.03
C GLU A 50 13.04 13.27 7.80
N TYR A 51 12.26 12.18 7.87
CA TYR A 51 10.80 12.21 7.74
C TYR A 51 10.05 12.46 9.05
N GLY A 52 10.77 12.58 10.17
CA GLY A 52 10.22 12.70 11.52
C GLY A 52 10.12 11.36 12.24
N CYS A 53 9.46 11.37 13.41
CA CYS A 53 9.40 10.19 14.27
C CYS A 53 8.45 9.11 13.71
N TYR A 54 8.88 7.84 13.77
CA TYR A 54 8.10 6.72 13.26
C TYR A 54 6.65 6.61 13.80
N PRO A 55 6.32 6.97 15.06
CA PRO A 55 4.95 6.89 15.53
C PRO A 55 4.04 7.87 14.77
N THR A 56 4.58 9.02 14.35
CA THR A 56 3.83 9.98 13.53
C THR A 56 3.49 9.40 12.16
N LEU A 57 4.46 8.76 11.51
CA LEU A 57 4.29 8.12 10.20
C LEU A 57 3.23 7.02 10.30
N TYR A 58 3.42 6.08 11.23
CA TYR A 58 2.52 4.95 11.44
C TYR A 58 1.11 5.39 11.82
N ASN A 59 0.98 6.30 12.80
CA ASN A 59 -0.34 6.77 13.24
C ASN A 59 -1.08 7.57 12.15
N ARG A 60 -0.36 8.27 11.26
CA ARG A 60 -1.00 8.94 10.12
C ARG A 60 -1.45 7.91 9.09
N TYR A 61 -0.57 6.97 8.72
CA TYR A 61 -0.90 5.87 7.82
C TYR A 61 -2.15 5.11 8.29
N ASN A 62 -2.16 4.67 9.55
CA ASN A 62 -3.24 3.87 10.11
C ASN A 62 -4.57 4.64 10.17
N ARG A 63 -4.56 5.90 10.64
CA ARG A 63 -5.77 6.74 10.69
C ARG A 63 -6.33 7.03 9.31
N TRP A 64 -5.48 7.25 8.32
CA TRP A 64 -5.93 7.51 6.95
C TRP A 64 -6.43 6.24 6.26
N SER A 65 -5.81 5.09 6.54
CA SER A 65 -6.28 3.78 6.07
C SER A 65 -7.68 3.49 6.60
N ALA A 66 -7.91 3.66 7.90
CA ALA A 66 -9.23 3.47 8.52
C ALA A 66 -10.30 4.42 7.96
N ARG A 67 -9.90 5.57 7.40
CA ARG A 67 -10.81 6.57 6.80
C ARG A 67 -10.95 6.45 5.29
N GLY A 68 -10.31 5.47 4.64
CA GLY A 68 -10.38 5.30 3.19
C GLY A 68 -9.57 6.34 2.39
N ILE A 69 -8.75 7.17 3.05
CA ILE A 69 -8.08 8.32 2.41
C ILE A 69 -7.00 7.83 1.43
N TRP A 70 -6.28 6.74 1.74
CA TRP A 70 -5.27 6.20 0.82
C TRP A 70 -5.88 5.67 -0.47
N GLN A 71 -7.05 5.02 -0.38
CA GLN A 71 -7.79 4.51 -1.53
C GLN A 71 -8.28 5.67 -2.40
N TYR A 72 -8.83 6.72 -1.78
CA TYR A 72 -9.22 7.94 -2.48
C TYR A 72 -8.03 8.60 -3.18
N LEU A 73 -6.93 8.83 -2.46
CA LEU A 73 -5.71 9.42 -3.04
C LEU A 73 -5.18 8.60 -4.22
N PHE A 74 -5.15 7.27 -4.09
CA PHE A 74 -4.70 6.40 -5.16
C PHE A 74 -5.60 6.52 -6.40
N HIS A 75 -6.92 6.48 -6.22
CA HIS A 75 -7.88 6.63 -7.31
C HIS A 75 -7.71 7.97 -8.05
N GLU A 76 -7.64 9.08 -7.31
CA GLU A 76 -7.50 10.42 -7.91
C GLU A 76 -6.15 10.61 -8.63
N ILE A 77 -5.05 10.18 -8.01
CA ILE A 77 -3.72 10.32 -8.58
C ILE A 77 -3.58 9.45 -9.83
N VAL A 78 -4.04 8.20 -9.78
CA VAL A 78 -4.04 7.31 -10.96
C VAL A 78 -4.94 7.87 -12.05
N GLY A 79 -6.13 8.38 -11.72
CA GLY A 79 -7.01 9.04 -12.69
C GLY A 79 -6.34 10.23 -13.38
N SER A 80 -5.63 11.07 -12.63
CA SER A 80 -4.89 12.23 -13.18
C SER A 80 -3.66 11.85 -14.03
N LEU A 81 -3.07 10.68 -13.78
CA LEU A 81 -1.89 10.16 -14.50
C LEU A 81 -2.27 9.23 -15.66
N SER A 82 -3.50 8.73 -15.71
CA SER A 82 -3.98 7.76 -16.70
C SER A 82 -4.08 8.34 -18.12
N ASP A 83 -4.22 9.66 -18.27
CA ASP A 83 -4.11 10.31 -19.59
C ASP A 83 -2.68 10.24 -20.17
N LYS A 84 -1.68 9.88 -19.35
CA LYS A 84 -0.25 9.84 -19.73
C LYS A 84 0.43 8.49 -19.53
N THR A 85 -0.16 7.55 -18.81
CA THR A 85 0.49 6.27 -18.49
C THR A 85 -0.53 5.19 -18.15
N ASP A 86 -0.47 4.04 -18.84
CA ASP A 86 -1.10 2.78 -18.44
C ASP A 86 -0.46 2.24 -17.15
N ILE A 87 -0.72 2.89 -16.01
CA ILE A 87 -0.26 2.42 -14.70
C ILE A 87 -1.18 1.29 -14.27
N ALA A 88 -0.98 0.10 -14.82
CA ALA A 88 -1.55 -1.13 -14.30
C ALA A 88 -0.70 -1.59 -13.10
N ALA A 89 -1.30 -1.65 -11.91
CA ALA A 89 -0.68 -2.34 -10.79
C ALA A 89 -0.71 -3.85 -11.07
N LEU A 90 0.36 -4.37 -11.67
CA LEU A 90 0.58 -5.79 -11.89
C LEU A 90 1.28 -6.37 -10.65
N ASP A 91 0.53 -6.92 -9.70
CA ASP A 91 1.11 -7.72 -8.62
C ASP A 91 1.18 -9.19 -9.05
N SER A 92 2.41 -9.73 -9.17
CA SER A 92 2.61 -11.17 -9.31
C SER A 92 3.06 -11.73 -7.96
N THR A 93 2.26 -12.64 -7.39
CA THR A 93 2.69 -13.43 -6.24
C THR A 93 3.17 -14.79 -6.72
N HIS A 94 4.48 -15.04 -6.66
CA HIS A 94 5.06 -16.36 -6.91
C HIS A 94 5.40 -17.04 -5.58
N VAL A 95 4.67 -18.12 -5.25
CA VAL A 95 5.00 -18.99 -4.11
C VAL A 95 5.40 -20.36 -4.65
N LYS A 96 6.58 -20.83 -4.26
CA LYS A 96 7.04 -22.18 -4.60
C LYS A 96 6.10 -23.19 -3.94
N ALA A 97 5.39 -23.97 -4.75
CA ALA A 97 4.55 -25.04 -4.24
C ALA A 97 5.41 -26.10 -3.52
N HIS A 98 4.94 -26.58 -2.38
CA HIS A 98 5.56 -27.73 -1.70
C HIS A 98 5.50 -28.96 -2.62
N ARG A 99 6.48 -29.86 -2.55
CA ARG A 99 6.55 -31.05 -3.43
C ARG A 99 5.29 -31.94 -3.37
N CYS A 100 4.52 -31.85 -2.29
CA CYS A 100 3.27 -32.61 -2.10
C CYS A 100 2.02 -31.89 -2.63
N ALA A 101 2.14 -30.69 -3.22
CA ALA A 101 1.00 -29.98 -3.82
C ALA A 101 0.55 -30.61 -5.15
N GLY A 102 1.42 -31.38 -5.82
CA GLY A 102 1.07 -32.16 -7.00
C GLY A 102 0.79 -33.62 -6.62
N GLY A 103 -0.47 -34.00 -6.46
CA GLY A 103 -0.82 -35.42 -6.32
C GLY A 103 -2.22 -35.71 -5.82
N GLY A 104 -3.06 -36.25 -6.71
CA GLY A 104 -4.33 -36.88 -6.35
C GLY A 104 -5.30 -36.99 -7.53
N LYS A 105 -4.96 -37.78 -8.55
CA LYS A 105 -5.97 -38.24 -9.53
C LYS A 105 -6.98 -39.06 -8.73
N ARG A 106 -8.16 -38.50 -8.43
CA ARG A 106 -9.24 -39.25 -7.76
C ARG A 106 -9.60 -40.44 -8.65
N GLY A 107 -9.18 -41.64 -8.24
CA GLY A 107 -9.62 -42.87 -8.84
C GLY A 107 -11.14 -42.92 -8.82
N GLY A 108 -11.75 -43.23 -9.96
CA GLY A 108 -13.20 -43.32 -10.09
C GLY A 108 -13.78 -44.25 -9.03
N LEU A 109 -14.79 -43.74 -8.32
CA LEU A 109 -15.64 -44.53 -7.44
C LEU A 109 -16.47 -45.51 -8.29
N LEU A 110 -15.88 -46.63 -8.70
CA LEU A 110 -16.65 -47.79 -9.12
C LEU A 110 -17.12 -48.51 -7.86
N ARG A 111 -18.33 -48.15 -7.42
CA ARG A 111 -19.08 -48.83 -6.38
C ARG A 111 -19.54 -50.19 -6.92
N LYS A 112 -18.93 -51.29 -6.44
CA LYS A 112 -19.44 -52.65 -6.69
C LYS A 112 -20.79 -52.81 -6.00
N GLN A 113 -21.82 -53.21 -6.75
CA GLN A 113 -23.07 -53.72 -6.18
C GLN A 113 -22.86 -55.19 -5.82
N SER A 114 -23.25 -55.57 -4.60
CA SER A 114 -23.35 -56.96 -4.18
C SER A 114 -24.80 -57.42 -4.28
N ALA A 115 -24.96 -58.68 -4.70
CA ALA A 115 -26.21 -59.40 -4.95
C ALA A 115 -27.05 -59.62 -3.69
#